data_AF-A0A2H9HYV6-F1
#
_entry.id   AF-A0A2H9HYV6-F1
#
_cell.length_a   1.000
_cell.length_b   1.000
_cell.length_c   1.000
_cell.angle_alpha   90.00
_cell.angle_beta   90.00
_cell.angle_gamma   90.00
#
_symmetry.space_group_name_H-M   'P 1'
#
loop_
_entity.id
_entity.type
_entity.pdbx_description
1 polymer ?
#
loop_
_entity_poly.entity_id
_entity_poly.type
_entity_poly.pdbx_seq_one_letter_code
_entity_poly.pdbx_strand_id
1 'polypeptide(L)'
;MGRVRKSAVQIRFEILEFLYYASRPQLRTHIWRKATTLAYDDFLKHLSYLERAGLLEDVGDGRYRLTRRGRKIYDDLRRSLPSIL
;
A
#
# COMPACT_ATOMS: atom_id res chain seq x y z
N MET A 1 -0.60 26.00 -5.62
CA MET A 1 -1.01 25.26 -4.42
C MET A 1 0.04 24.21 -4.11
N GLY A 2 0.81 24.37 -3.03
CA GLY A 2 1.82 23.38 -2.64
C GLY A 2 1.15 22.04 -2.36
N ARG A 3 1.58 20.96 -3.01
CA ARG A 3 1.11 19.61 -2.67
C ARG A 3 1.50 19.35 -1.22
N VAL A 4 0.50 19.18 -0.35
CA VAL A 4 0.73 18.73 1.03
C VAL A 4 1.50 17.42 0.97
N ARG A 5 2.68 17.39 1.60
CA ARG A 5 3.53 16.20 1.61
C ARG A 5 2.84 15.11 2.43
N LYS A 6 2.53 13.97 1.80
CA LYS A 6 1.96 12.81 2.49
C LYS A 6 2.97 12.24 3.49
N SER A 7 2.50 11.85 4.66
CA SER A 7 3.31 11.12 5.64
C SER A 7 3.59 9.69 5.15
N ALA A 8 4.63 9.07 5.71
CA ALA A 8 4.95 7.67 5.44
C ALA A 8 3.78 6.72 5.75
N VAL A 9 2.93 7.06 6.71
CA VAL A 9 1.74 6.27 7.08
C VAL A 9 0.66 6.41 6.00
N GLN A 10 0.39 7.63 5.54
CA GLN A 10 -0.59 7.88 4.46
C GLN A 10 -0.21 7.15 3.17
N ILE A 11 1.07 7.21 2.78
CA ILE A 11 1.57 6.50 1.60
C ILE A 11 1.34 4.99 1.73
N ARG A 12 1.69 4.40 2.88
CA ARG A 12 1.52 2.97 3.12
C ARG A 12 0.05 2.57 3.15
N PHE A 13 -0.81 3.41 3.73
CA PHE A 13 -2.25 3.21 3.71
C PHE A 13 -2.80 3.18 2.28
N GLU A 14 -2.39 4.10 1.41
CA GLU A 14 -2.81 4.15 0.01
C GLU A 14 -2.35 2.92 -0.80
N ILE A 15 -1.14 2.41 -0.53
CA ILE A 15 -0.68 1.15 -1.14
C ILE A 15 -1.55 -0.03 -0.69
N LEU A 16 -1.87 -0.13 0.61
CA LEU A 16 -2.74 -1.17 1.15
C LEU A 16 -4.15 -1.06 0.55
N GLU A 17 -4.71 0.14 0.47
CA GLU A 17 -6.02 0.42 -0.13
C GLU A 17 -6.10 -0.03 -1.57
N PHE A 18 -5.11 0.37 -2.39
CA PHE A 18 -5.05 -0.02 -3.79
C PHE A 18 -5.06 -1.55 -3.96
N LEU A 19 -4.28 -2.25 -3.15
CA LEU A 19 -4.20 -3.71 -3.20
C LEU A 19 -5.42 -4.40 -2.56
N TYR A 20 -6.13 -3.75 -1.65
CA TYR A 20 -7.33 -4.28 -1.01
C TYR A 20 -8.46 -4.47 -2.02
N TYR A 21 -8.69 -3.45 -2.85
CA TYR A 21 -9.72 -3.46 -3.90
C TYR A 21 -9.27 -4.12 -5.20
N ALA A 22 -8.00 -4.51 -5.31
CA ALA A 22 -7.52 -5.25 -6.46
C ALA A 22 -8.07 -6.69 -6.48
N SER A 23 -8.72 -7.06 -7.59
CA SER A 23 -9.24 -8.42 -7.81
C SER A 23 -8.15 -9.46 -8.10
N ARG A 24 -6.95 -9.00 -8.47
CA ARG A 24 -5.80 -9.83 -8.85
C ARG A 24 -4.50 -9.23 -8.34
N PRO A 25 -3.42 -10.02 -8.19
CA PRO A 25 -2.09 -9.51 -7.92
C PRO A 25 -1.69 -8.42 -8.92
N GLN A 26 -1.07 -7.36 -8.42
CA GLN A 26 -0.72 -6.18 -9.21
C GLN A 26 0.77 -6.08 -9.42
N LEU A 27 1.18 -5.77 -10.65
CA LEU A 27 2.59 -5.47 -10.94
C LEU A 27 3.06 -4.31 -10.06
N ARG A 28 4.27 -4.43 -9.52
CA ARG A 28 4.93 -3.40 -8.73
C ARG A 28 4.89 -2.01 -9.37
N THR A 29 5.15 -1.93 -10.66
CA THR A 29 5.10 -0.68 -11.44
C THR A 29 3.69 -0.11 -11.57
N HIS A 30 2.67 -0.96 -11.58
CA HIS A 30 1.27 -0.53 -11.61
C HIS A 30 0.84 0.04 -10.26
N ILE A 31 1.24 -0.62 -9.16
CA ILE A 31 1.02 -0.12 -7.79
C ILE A 31 1.66 1.26 -7.65
N TRP A 32 2.94 1.39 -8.02
CA TRP A 32 3.65 2.67 -7.97
C TRP A 32 2.89 3.80 -8.67
N ARG A 33 2.48 3.57 -9.92
CA ARG A 33 1.82 4.58 -10.77
C ARG A 33 0.40 4.93 -10.33
N LYS A 34 -0.30 4.03 -9.64
CA LYS A 34 -1.72 4.20 -9.29
C LYS A 34 -1.96 4.55 -7.83
N ALA A 35 -1.16 4.00 -6.92
CA ALA A 35 -1.31 4.22 -5.48
C ALA A 35 -0.50 5.42 -4.98
N THR A 36 0.49 5.90 -5.73
CA THR A 36 1.41 6.93 -5.23
C THR A 36 1.77 7.95 -6.30
N THR A 37 2.34 9.08 -5.87
CA THR A 37 3.01 10.07 -6.75
C THR A 37 4.49 10.22 -6.40
N LEU A 38 5.08 9.21 -5.77
CA LEU A 38 6.47 9.24 -5.28
C LEU A 38 7.46 8.96 -6.42
N ALA A 39 8.72 9.34 -6.19
CA ALA A 39 9.83 8.73 -6.91
C ALA A 39 9.84 7.21 -6.67
N TYR A 40 10.28 6.45 -7.67
CA TYR A 40 10.19 4.99 -7.62
C TYR A 40 11.00 4.40 -6.45
N ASP A 41 12.19 4.93 -6.16
CA ASP A 41 13.02 4.46 -5.06
C ASP A 41 12.39 4.68 -3.68
N ASP A 42 11.66 5.79 -3.50
CA ASP A 42 10.93 6.04 -2.26
C ASP A 42 9.71 5.11 -2.14
N PHE A 43 9.02 4.85 -3.25
CA PHE A 43 7.97 3.84 -3.30
C PHE A 43 8.50 2.45 -2.90
N LEU A 44 9.67 2.04 -3.40
CA LEU A 44 10.28 0.75 -3.06
C LEU A 44 10.52 0.61 -1.54
N LYS A 45 10.98 1.66 -0.86
CA LYS A 45 11.17 1.64 0.61
C LYS A 45 9.86 1.33 1.34
N HIS A 46 8.75 1.90 0.90
CA HIS A 46 7.43 1.64 1.49
C HIS A 46 6.90 0.25 1.16
N LEU A 47 7.07 -0.20 -0.09
CA LEU A 47 6.65 -1.55 -0.50
C LEU A 47 7.42 -2.62 0.29
N SER A 48 8.75 -2.51 0.35
CA SER A 48 9.60 -3.44 1.12
C SER A 48 9.35 -3.39 2.61
N TYR A 49 8.93 -2.25 3.17
CA TYR A 49 8.47 -2.20 4.56
C TYR A 49 7.21 -3.05 4.75
N LEU A 50 6.20 -2.89 3.89
CA LEU A 50 4.92 -3.60 4.02
C LEU A 50 5.09 -5.11 3.78
N GLU A 51 5.96 -5.50 2.85
CA GLU A 51 6.35 -6.88 2.60
C GLU A 51 7.06 -7.50 3.81
N ARG A 52 8.10 -6.85 4.36
CA ARG A 52 8.78 -7.33 5.58
C ARG A 52 7.85 -7.40 6.80
N ALA A 53 6.84 -6.55 6.86
CA ALA A 53 5.80 -6.61 7.90
C ALA A 53 4.79 -7.75 7.70
N GLY A 54 4.89 -8.52 6.61
CA GLY A 54 3.99 -9.62 6.26
C GLY A 54 2.60 -9.16 5.83
N LEU A 55 2.45 -7.90 5.40
CA LEU A 55 1.17 -7.35 4.95
C LEU A 55 0.96 -7.57 3.45
N LEU A 56 2.05 -7.61 2.68
CA LEU A 56 2.07 -7.94 1.26
C LEU A 56 2.86 -9.23 1.03
N GLU A 57 2.59 -9.89 -0.09
CA GLU A 57 3.42 -10.97 -0.62
C GLU A 57 3.66 -10.75 -2.12
N ASP A 58 4.89 -10.98 -2.58
CA ASP A 58 5.21 -11.15 -4.00
C ASP A 58 4.80 -12.58 -4.41
N VAL A 59 3.86 -12.68 -5.35
CA VAL A 59 3.38 -13.97 -5.87
C VAL A 59 4.14 -14.42 -7.13
N GLY A 60 5.24 -13.74 -7.47
CA GLY A 60 6.05 -13.99 -8.65
C GLY A 60 5.94 -12.89 -9.70
N ASP A 61 6.97 -12.76 -10.52
CA ASP A 61 7.10 -11.75 -11.59
C ASP A 61 6.93 -10.29 -11.11
N GLY A 62 7.24 -10.02 -9.84
CA GLY A 62 7.06 -8.69 -9.23
C GLY A 62 5.60 -8.28 -9.11
N ARG A 63 4.69 -9.25 -8.95
CA ARG A 63 3.27 -9.02 -8.68
C ARG A 63 2.99 -9.17 -7.21
N TYR A 64 2.36 -8.17 -6.61
CA TYR A 64 2.03 -8.14 -5.19
C TYR A 64 0.53 -8.25 -4.95
N ARG A 65 0.16 -8.87 -3.84
CA ARG A 65 -1.20 -8.82 -3.27
C ARG A 65 -1.14 -8.69 -1.75
N LEU A 66 -2.27 -8.34 -1.13
CA LEU A 66 -2.40 -8.41 0.33
C LEU A 66 -2.39 -9.86 0.80
N THR A 67 -1.68 -10.10 1.90
CA THR A 67 -1.85 -11.33 2.69
C THR A 67 -3.17 -11.28 3.46
N ARG A 68 -3.59 -12.41 4.06
CA ARG A 68 -4.74 -12.42 5.00
C ARG A 68 -4.55 -11.42 6.14
N ARG A 69 -3.32 -11.32 6.67
CA ARG A 69 -2.95 -10.35 7.71
C ARG A 69 -3.05 -8.92 7.19
N GLY A 70 -2.55 -8.66 5.98
CA GLY A 70 -2.64 -7.36 5.32
C GLY A 70 -4.08 -6.88 5.16
N ARG A 71 -4.99 -7.75 4.72
CA ARG A 71 -6.44 -7.44 4.63
C ARG A 71 -7.02 -7.05 5.99
N LYS A 72 -6.77 -7.86 7.02
CA LYS A 72 -7.27 -7.57 8.38
C LYS A 72 -6.77 -6.23 8.91
N ILE A 73 -5.47 -5.94 8.76
CA ILE A 73 -4.90 -4.66 9.18
C ILE A 73 -5.52 -3.49 8.43
N TYR A 74 -5.74 -3.62 7.11
CA TYR A 74 -6.41 -2.57 6.36
C TYR A 74 -7.86 -2.36 6.83
N ASP A 75 -8.61 -3.43 7.11
CA ASP A 75 -9.96 -3.33 7.67
C ASP A 75 -9.96 -2.60 9.02
N ASP A 76 -9.03 -2.93 9.91
CA ASP A 76 -8.89 -2.30 11.23
C ASP A 76 -8.53 -0.81 11.10
N LEU A 77 -7.58 -0.47 10.21
CA LEU A 77 -7.21 0.93 9.91
C LEU A 77 -8.39 1.71 9.32
N ARG A 78 -9.12 1.11 8.39
CA ARG A 78 -10.28 1.76 7.77
C ARG A 78 -11.39 2.02 8.78
N ARG A 79 -11.60 1.11 9.74
CA ARG A 79 -12.58 1.28 10.83
C ARG A 79 -12.16 2.34 11.85
N SER A 80 -10.86 2.57 12.04
CA SER A 80 -10.38 3.61 12.95
C SER A 80 -10.37 5.00 12.33
N LEU A 81 -10.42 5.14 11.00
CA LEU A 81 -10.47 6.45 10.34
C LEU A 81 -11.69 7.31 10.76
N PRO A 82 -12.94 6.78 10.80
CA PRO A 82 -14.08 7.51 11.35
C PRO A 82 -13.93 7.96 12.81
N SER A 83 -13.04 7.32 13.58
CA SER A 83 -12.76 7.68 14.98
C SER A 83 -11.59 8.65 15.16
N ILE A 84 -10.88 8.99 14.08
CA ILE A 84 -9.72 9.90 14.07
C ILE A 84 -10.06 11.21 13.33
N LEU A 85 -11.13 11.22 12.53
CA LEU A 85 -11.73 12.40 11.89
C LEU A 85 -12.73 13.09 12.83
#